data_AF-A0A1C5K8M4-F1
#
_entry.id   AF-A0A1C5K8M4-F1
#
_cell.length_a   1.000
_cell.length_b   1.000
_cell.length_c   1.000
_cell.angle_alpha   90.00
_cell.angle_beta   90.00
_cell.angle_gamma   90.00
#
_symmetry.space_group_name_H-M   'P 1'
#
loop_
_entity.id
_entity.type
_entity.pdbx_description
1 polymer ?
#
loop_
_entity_poly.entity_id
_entity_poly.type
_entity_poly.pdbx_seq_one_letter_code
_entity_poly.pdbx_strand_id
1 'polypeptide(L)'
;MDPTREPRSTAAEPTSPSGTLSDDAVVAHLRARAPGLQTSRFDARTVTSRARGALRRRRLRNSMMALAGAAAAYLMLALAGPLPVPGAGTVSVPGSSAIQALAGRFLPVGPPGPSQRQADVDSLETEVLPVVEDLKVSLYLLESGPCRILEYPRGNYRDGDPECADLVPFDAAARADFDEVTDAVERSGVAVERIFRVGDAVGFQLPDNSWQYNWEYVHLPGVDSPPPLTGRPIEERWTHIHGDWWLHRVFDD
;
A
#
# COMPACT_ATOMS: atom_id res chain seq x y z
N MET A 1 63.88 -24.38 35.16
CA MET A 1 64.10 -24.27 33.71
C MET A 1 63.07 -25.13 33.04
N ASP A 2 62.06 -24.48 32.47
CA ASP A 2 61.14 -25.05 31.49
C ASP A 2 61.88 -25.22 30.16
N PRO A 3 61.74 -26.36 29.48
CA PRO A 3 61.41 -26.27 28.07
C PRO A 3 60.42 -27.35 27.61
N THR A 4 59.14 -26.95 27.50
CA THR A 4 58.33 -26.99 26.28
C THR A 4 58.83 -27.92 25.16
N ARG A 5 58.09 -29.00 24.89
CA ARG A 5 57.78 -29.45 23.51
C ARG A 5 56.67 -30.50 23.52
N GLU A 6 55.41 -30.07 23.48
CA GLU A 6 54.34 -30.96 23.00
C GLU A 6 54.34 -30.98 21.46
N PRO A 7 54.15 -32.15 20.85
CA PRO A 7 54.12 -32.29 19.40
C PRO A 7 52.83 -31.68 18.82
N ARG A 8 53.00 -30.75 17.88
CA ARG A 8 51.97 -30.33 16.91
C ARG A 8 51.46 -31.56 16.18
N SER A 9 50.22 -31.96 16.47
CA SER A 9 49.46 -32.87 15.61
C SER A 9 48.58 -32.05 14.68
N THR A 10 49.00 -32.02 13.42
CA THR A 10 48.25 -31.56 12.26
C THR A 10 47.05 -32.47 12.03
N ALA A 11 45.84 -31.97 12.31
CA ALA A 11 44.60 -32.60 11.88
C ALA A 11 43.66 -31.53 11.32
N ALA A 12 43.61 -31.50 9.98
CA ALA A 12 42.57 -31.00 9.09
C ALA A 12 41.79 -29.74 9.52
N GLU A 13 42.18 -28.63 8.91
CA GLU A 13 41.28 -27.53 8.58
C GLU A 13 40.00 -28.10 7.92
N PRO A 14 38.80 -27.91 8.50
CA PRO A 14 37.58 -28.26 7.82
C PRO A 14 37.43 -27.29 6.64
N THR A 15 37.78 -27.80 5.46
CA THR A 15 37.46 -27.18 4.18
C THR A 15 35.98 -26.89 4.20
N SER A 16 35.60 -25.61 4.26
CA SER A 16 34.20 -25.21 4.25
C SER A 16 33.56 -25.74 2.97
N PRO A 17 32.60 -26.69 3.05
CA PRO A 17 31.75 -26.93 1.91
C PRO A 17 30.83 -25.71 1.83
N SER A 18 30.93 -24.93 0.76
CA SER A 18 29.85 -24.02 0.31
C SER A 18 28.66 -24.86 -0.18
N GLY A 19 28.18 -25.76 0.68
CA GLY A 19 26.93 -26.48 0.49
C GLY A 19 25.83 -25.56 0.97
N THR A 20 24.93 -25.19 0.06
CA THR A 20 23.59 -24.71 0.42
C THR A 20 23.04 -25.63 1.49
N LEU A 21 22.99 -25.16 2.74
CA LEU A 21 22.34 -25.85 3.84
C LEU A 21 20.91 -26.16 3.39
N SER A 22 20.48 -27.41 3.51
CA SER A 22 19.08 -27.73 3.27
C SER A 22 18.23 -26.99 4.29
N ASP A 23 17.04 -26.56 3.88
CA ASP A 23 16.12 -25.79 4.74
C ASP A 23 15.89 -26.48 6.09
N ASP A 24 15.85 -27.82 6.10
CA ASP A 24 15.72 -28.63 7.31
C ASP A 24 16.90 -28.48 8.29
N ALA A 25 18.12 -28.38 7.76
CA ALA A 25 19.33 -28.18 8.57
C ALA A 25 19.38 -26.76 9.18
N VAL A 26 18.91 -25.75 8.44
CA VAL A 26 18.76 -24.37 8.94
C VAL A 26 17.73 -24.33 10.07
N VAL A 27 16.57 -24.95 9.87
CA VAL A 27 15.51 -24.99 10.88
C VAL A 27 15.96 -25.74 12.14
N ALA A 28 16.68 -26.86 11.99
CA ALA A 28 17.24 -27.60 13.12
C ALA A 28 18.27 -26.77 13.89
N HIS A 29 19.15 -26.04 13.20
CA HIS A 29 20.14 -25.15 13.81
C HIS A 29 19.49 -24.01 14.60
N LEU A 30 18.45 -23.38 14.04
CA LEU A 30 17.72 -22.29 14.69
C LEU A 30 16.96 -22.77 15.93
N ARG A 31 16.37 -23.96 15.89
CA ARG A 31 15.69 -24.55 17.06
C ARG A 31 16.66 -24.90 18.20
N ALA A 32 17.84 -25.39 17.87
CA ALA A 32 18.87 -25.70 18.86
C ALA A 32 19.33 -24.45 19.63
N ARG A 33 19.20 -23.26 19.03
CA ARG A 33 19.66 -21.99 19.60
C ARG A 33 18.59 -21.23 20.38
N ALA A 34 17.34 -21.68 20.37
CA ALA A 34 16.20 -21.02 21.03
C ALA A 34 15.25 -22.05 21.69
N PRO A 35 15.66 -22.70 22.80
CA PRO A 35 14.94 -23.81 23.42
C PRO A 35 13.60 -23.44 24.12
N GLY A 36 13.07 -22.22 23.92
CA GLY A 36 11.84 -21.73 24.56
C GLY A 36 10.74 -21.28 23.59
N LEU A 37 10.93 -21.39 22.26
CA LEU A 37 9.90 -21.02 21.30
C LEU A 37 8.79 -22.07 21.29
N GLN A 38 7.55 -21.63 21.56
CA GLN A 38 6.39 -22.50 21.45
C GLN A 38 6.29 -23.07 20.03
N THR A 39 6.03 -24.37 19.94
CA THR A 39 5.71 -25.05 18.70
C THR A 39 4.29 -24.69 18.28
N SER A 40 4.04 -23.43 17.92
CA SER A 40 2.85 -23.10 17.16
C SER A 40 2.95 -23.87 15.85
N ARG A 41 2.09 -24.87 15.70
CA ARG A 41 1.99 -25.68 14.48
C ARG A 41 1.41 -24.77 13.40
N PHE A 42 2.27 -23.99 12.75
CA PHE A 42 1.91 -23.28 11.55
C PHE A 42 1.37 -24.31 10.56
N ASP A 43 0.10 -24.18 10.20
CA ASP A 43 -0.48 -25.00 9.16
C ASP A 43 0.23 -24.64 7.85
N ALA A 44 1.13 -25.53 7.43
CA ALA A 44 1.90 -25.37 6.21
C ALA A 44 1.00 -25.17 4.98
N ARG A 45 -0.25 -25.66 5.00
CA ARG A 45 -1.22 -25.42 3.92
C ARG A 45 -1.71 -23.98 3.91
N THR A 46 -1.95 -23.38 5.07
CA THR A 46 -2.37 -21.98 5.19
C THR A 46 -1.24 -21.03 4.83
N VAL A 47 0.01 -21.35 5.22
CA VAL A 47 1.18 -20.54 4.85
C VAL A 47 1.46 -20.66 3.35
N THR A 48 1.43 -21.86 2.78
CA THR A 48 1.69 -22.07 1.34
C THR A 48 0.57 -21.53 0.45
N SER A 49 -0.69 -21.58 0.87
CA SER A 49 -1.80 -20.94 0.14
C SER A 49 -1.68 -19.42 0.15
N ARG A 50 -1.38 -18.80 1.30
CA ARG A 50 -1.11 -17.36 1.40
C ARG A 50 0.10 -16.94 0.56
N ALA A 51 1.19 -17.72 0.60
CA ALA A 51 2.38 -17.45 -0.21
C ALA A 51 2.10 -17.59 -1.72
N ARG A 52 1.30 -18.58 -2.13
CA ARG A 52 0.87 -18.74 -3.54
C ARG A 52 -0.06 -17.62 -3.99
N GLY A 53 -0.98 -17.18 -3.13
CA GLY A 53 -1.84 -16.02 -3.39
C GLY A 53 -1.01 -14.73 -3.57
N ALA A 54 -0.04 -14.50 -2.68
CA ALA A 54 0.90 -13.38 -2.81
C ALA A 54 1.74 -13.45 -4.09
N LEU A 55 2.24 -14.64 -4.45
CA LEU A 55 2.99 -14.86 -5.70
C LEU A 55 2.14 -14.68 -6.96
N ARG A 56 0.86 -15.08 -6.96
CA ARG A 56 -0.07 -14.84 -8.07
C ARG A 56 -0.36 -13.35 -8.23
N ARG A 57 -0.61 -12.64 -7.13
CA ARG A 57 -0.75 -11.17 -7.12
C ARG A 57 0.50 -10.48 -7.67
N ARG A 58 1.70 -10.94 -7.29
CA ARG A 58 2.97 -10.43 -7.81
C ARG A 58 3.15 -10.70 -9.31
N ARG A 59 2.76 -11.87 -9.81
CA ARG A 59 2.87 -12.19 -11.25
C ARG A 59 1.88 -11.38 -12.09
N LEU A 60 0.64 -11.20 -11.63
CA LEU A 60 -0.35 -10.35 -12.29
C LEU A 60 0.13 -8.89 -12.39
N ARG A 61 0.73 -8.37 -11.30
CA ARG A 61 1.34 -7.03 -11.28
C ARG A 61 2.54 -6.92 -12.21
N ASN A 62 3.44 -7.90 -12.22
CA ASN A 62 4.61 -7.90 -13.11
C ASN A 62 4.24 -8.02 -14.60
N SER A 63 3.18 -8.74 -14.95
CA SER A 63 2.68 -8.78 -16.34
C SER A 63 2.08 -7.46 -16.81
N MET A 64 1.47 -6.68 -15.91
CA MET A 64 1.01 -5.32 -16.25
C MET A 64 2.17 -4.35 -16.47
N MET A 65 3.28 -4.48 -15.74
CA MET A 65 4.47 -3.65 -15.95
C MET A 65 5.15 -3.86 -17.32
N ALA A 66 5.11 -5.08 -17.88
CA ALA A 66 5.66 -5.34 -19.21
C ALA A 66 4.86 -4.64 -20.33
N LEU A 67 3.55 -4.46 -20.15
CA LEU A 67 2.70 -3.66 -21.04
C LEU A 67 2.91 -2.15 -20.83
N ALA A 68 3.16 -1.71 -19.59
CA ALA A 68 3.45 -0.31 -19.27
C ALA A 68 4.75 0.20 -19.91
N GLY A 69 5.77 -0.65 -20.07
CA GLY A 69 7.03 -0.29 -20.74
C GLY A 69 6.85 0.13 -22.21
N ALA A 70 5.91 -0.52 -22.93
CA ALA A 70 5.59 -0.14 -24.30
C ALA A 70 4.77 1.17 -24.37
N ALA A 71 3.88 1.39 -23.39
CA ALA A 71 3.10 2.62 -23.28
C ALA A 71 3.96 3.83 -22.89
N ALA A 72 4.97 3.65 -22.01
CA ALA A 72 5.89 4.71 -21.61
C ALA A 72 6.77 5.21 -22.78
N ALA A 73 7.20 4.32 -23.68
CA ALA A 73 7.89 4.72 -24.91
C ALA A 73 6.99 5.54 -25.85
N TYR A 74 5.70 5.20 -25.93
CA TYR A 74 4.70 5.97 -26.68
C TYR A 74 4.39 7.33 -26.02
N LEU A 75 4.38 7.39 -24.68
CA LEU A 75 4.17 8.61 -23.90
C LEU A 75 5.32 9.61 -24.03
N MET A 76 6.57 9.12 -24.05
CA MET A 76 7.75 9.95 -24.29
C MET A 76 7.74 10.57 -25.69
N LEU A 77 7.20 9.87 -26.69
CA LEU A 77 6.95 10.40 -28.03
C LEU A 77 5.84 11.48 -28.05
N ALA A 78 4.83 11.35 -27.19
CA ALA A 78 3.74 12.33 -27.08
C ALA A 78 4.14 13.61 -26.32
N LEU A 79 5.09 13.53 -25.38
CA LEU A 79 5.61 14.67 -24.60
C LEU A 79 6.65 15.53 -25.34
N ALA A 80 7.18 15.06 -26.48
CA ALA A 80 8.18 15.77 -27.28
C ALA A 80 7.62 17.00 -28.05
N GLY A 81 6.32 17.31 -27.90
CA GLY A 81 5.67 18.41 -28.60
C GLY A 81 5.41 18.11 -30.08
N PRO A 82 4.81 19.06 -30.82
CA PRO A 82 4.39 18.84 -32.20
C PRO A 82 5.59 18.48 -33.08
N LEU A 83 5.61 17.26 -33.60
CA LEU A 83 6.63 16.81 -34.54
C LEU A 83 6.32 17.42 -35.92
N PRO A 84 7.27 18.10 -36.57
CA PRO A 84 7.10 18.58 -37.93
C PRO A 84 7.04 17.36 -38.87
N VAL A 85 5.88 17.14 -39.47
CA VAL A 85 5.74 16.12 -40.52
C VAL A 85 6.07 16.80 -41.86
N PRO A 86 7.09 16.35 -42.61
CA PRO A 86 7.40 16.91 -43.92
C PRO A 86 6.18 16.82 -44.84
N GLY A 87 5.64 17.97 -45.26
CA GLY A 87 4.48 18.07 -46.15
C GLY A 87 3.10 18.17 -45.48
N ALA A 88 2.99 18.02 -44.15
CA ALA A 88 1.69 18.03 -43.44
C ALA A 88 1.57 19.08 -42.33
N GLY A 89 2.62 19.84 -42.02
CA GLY A 89 2.62 20.82 -40.94
C GLY A 89 2.72 20.19 -39.54
N THR A 90 2.49 21.00 -38.50
CA THR A 90 2.53 20.58 -37.09
C THR A 90 1.20 19.99 -36.65
N VAL A 91 1.19 18.73 -36.20
CA VAL A 91 -0.01 18.07 -35.66
C VAL A 91 0.04 18.10 -34.13
N SER A 92 -0.96 18.71 -33.49
CA SER A 92 -1.15 18.65 -32.03
C SER A 92 -2.07 17.49 -31.68
N VAL A 93 -1.64 16.59 -30.79
CA VAL A 93 -2.47 15.48 -30.31
C VAL A 93 -3.36 15.99 -29.16
N PRO A 94 -4.70 15.87 -29.25
CA PRO A 94 -5.60 16.24 -28.16
C PRO A 94 -5.65 15.10 -27.13
N GLY A 95 -5.38 15.38 -25.84
CA GLY A 95 -5.54 14.38 -24.77
C GLY A 95 -4.63 14.49 -23.54
N SER A 96 -4.04 15.66 -23.24
CA SER A 96 -3.05 15.80 -22.16
C SER A 96 -3.58 15.47 -20.74
N SER A 97 -4.86 15.69 -20.46
CA SER A 97 -5.47 15.40 -19.14
C SER A 97 -5.69 13.89 -18.91
N ALA A 98 -6.17 13.16 -19.91
CA ALA A 98 -6.34 11.71 -19.83
C ALA A 98 -4.99 10.98 -19.72
N ILE A 99 -3.94 11.55 -20.32
CA ILE A 99 -2.57 11.03 -20.25
C ILE A 99 -1.96 11.24 -18.86
N GLN A 100 -2.22 12.37 -18.18
CA GLN A 100 -1.80 12.58 -16.79
C GLN A 100 -2.48 11.60 -15.84
N ALA A 101 -3.78 11.36 -16.01
CA ALA A 101 -4.53 10.37 -15.24
C ALA A 101 -3.98 8.94 -15.43
N LEU A 102 -3.54 8.60 -16.65
CA LEU A 102 -2.92 7.31 -16.93
C LEU A 102 -1.49 7.21 -16.38
N ALA A 103 -0.69 8.28 -16.49
CA ALA A 103 0.70 8.31 -16.01
C ALA A 103 0.79 8.24 -14.48
N GLY A 104 -0.14 8.87 -13.77
CA GLY A 104 -0.25 8.78 -12.30
C GLY A 104 -0.56 7.36 -11.80
N ARG A 105 -1.07 6.49 -12.67
CA ARG A 105 -1.41 5.09 -12.31
C ARG A 105 -0.22 4.13 -12.35
N PHE A 106 0.91 4.50 -12.96
CA PHE A 106 2.03 3.58 -13.23
C PHE A 106 3.40 4.00 -12.67
N LEU A 107 3.56 5.25 -12.28
CA LEU A 107 4.77 5.71 -11.59
C LEU A 107 4.49 5.77 -10.09
N PRO A 108 5.45 5.40 -9.20
CA PRO A 108 5.31 5.68 -7.77
C PRO A 108 5.16 7.20 -7.63
N VAL A 109 3.95 7.64 -7.35
CA VAL A 109 3.66 9.05 -7.14
C VAL A 109 4.29 9.36 -5.78
N GLY A 110 5.40 10.10 -5.80
CA GLY A 110 5.96 10.67 -4.58
C GLY A 110 4.91 11.51 -3.84
N PRO A 111 5.19 11.96 -2.61
CA PRO A 111 4.21 12.69 -1.83
C PRO A 111 3.61 13.87 -2.60
N PRO A 112 2.32 14.16 -2.40
CA PRO A 112 1.70 15.34 -2.96
C PRO A 112 2.46 16.60 -2.51
N GLY A 113 2.72 17.50 -3.48
CA GLY A 113 3.36 18.79 -3.21
C GLY A 113 2.52 19.65 -2.26
N PRO A 114 3.09 20.66 -1.57
CA PRO A 114 2.36 21.46 -0.59
C PRO A 114 1.05 22.08 -1.11
N SER A 115 1.04 22.62 -2.33
CA SER A 115 -0.17 23.19 -2.94
C SER A 115 -1.22 22.13 -3.28
N GLN A 116 -0.80 20.95 -3.72
CA GLN A 116 -1.71 19.83 -3.97
C GLN A 116 -2.35 19.36 -2.67
N ARG A 117 -1.58 19.26 -1.59
CA ARG A 117 -2.08 18.86 -0.27
C ARG A 117 -3.20 19.76 0.23
N GLN A 118 -3.05 21.08 0.08
CA GLN A 118 -4.12 22.00 0.46
C GLN A 118 -5.38 21.78 -0.39
N ALA A 119 -5.23 21.69 -1.71
CA ALA A 119 -6.37 21.48 -2.62
C ALA A 119 -7.08 20.13 -2.38
N ASP A 120 -6.31 19.07 -2.09
CA ASP A 120 -6.85 17.75 -1.76
C ASP A 120 -7.66 17.83 -0.45
N VAL A 121 -7.10 18.45 0.59
CA VAL A 121 -7.80 18.58 1.88
C VAL A 121 -9.05 19.43 1.76
N ASP A 122 -8.99 20.59 1.09
CA ASP A 122 -10.17 21.44 0.86
C ASP A 122 -11.31 20.65 0.20
N SER A 123 -10.95 19.78 -0.75
CA SER A 123 -11.90 18.93 -1.47
C SER A 123 -12.42 17.79 -0.60
N LEU A 124 -11.56 17.12 0.18
CA LEU A 124 -11.96 16.06 1.11
C LEU A 124 -12.86 16.59 2.23
N GLU A 125 -12.54 17.74 2.80
CA GLU A 125 -13.31 18.40 3.85
C GLU A 125 -14.71 18.80 3.36
N THR A 126 -14.81 19.27 2.12
CA THR A 126 -16.09 19.73 1.55
C THR A 126 -16.94 18.57 1.04
N GLU A 127 -16.34 17.60 0.34
CA GLU A 127 -17.10 16.59 -0.41
C GLU A 127 -17.23 15.25 0.32
N VAL A 128 -16.20 14.81 1.04
CA VAL A 128 -16.10 13.42 1.54
C VAL A 128 -16.34 13.32 3.04
N LEU A 129 -15.70 14.18 3.83
CA LEU A 129 -15.80 14.16 5.29
C LEU A 129 -17.25 14.23 5.79
N PRO A 130 -18.14 15.09 5.25
CA PRO A 130 -19.53 15.16 5.72
C PRO A 130 -20.29 13.84 5.53
N VAL A 131 -20.08 13.16 4.40
CA VAL A 131 -20.70 11.86 4.11
C VAL A 131 -20.18 10.78 5.06
N VAL A 132 -18.86 10.75 5.27
CA VAL A 132 -18.19 9.81 6.19
C VAL A 132 -18.66 10.01 7.63
N GLU A 133 -18.91 11.26 8.05
CA GLU A 133 -19.43 11.59 9.37
C GLU A 133 -20.91 11.26 9.54
N ASP A 134 -21.74 11.57 8.55
CA ASP A 134 -23.18 11.28 8.58
C ASP A 134 -23.45 9.78 8.64
N LEU A 135 -22.80 9.01 7.76
CA LEU A 135 -22.89 7.55 7.73
C LEU A 135 -22.10 6.88 8.87
N LYS A 136 -21.23 7.64 9.56
CA LYS A 136 -20.30 7.15 10.59
C LYS A 136 -19.45 5.98 10.09
N VAL A 137 -18.86 6.15 8.91
CA VAL A 137 -18.01 5.12 8.30
C VAL A 137 -16.81 4.84 9.21
N SER A 138 -16.63 3.56 9.53
CA SER A 138 -15.47 3.03 10.26
C SER A 138 -14.42 2.47 9.30
N LEU A 139 -14.86 1.87 8.19
CA LEU A 139 -14.01 1.40 7.11
C LEU A 139 -14.75 1.52 5.78
N TYR A 140 -14.09 2.11 4.81
CA TYR A 140 -14.43 2.02 3.39
C TYR A 140 -13.17 1.55 2.66
N LEU A 141 -13.31 0.54 1.82
CA LEU A 141 -12.21 0.03 0.99
C LEU A 141 -12.68 -0.12 -0.45
N LEU A 142 -11.96 0.52 -1.35
CA LEU A 142 -12.06 0.34 -2.79
C LEU A 142 -10.68 -0.06 -3.30
N GLU A 143 -10.24 -1.29 -3.00
CA GLU A 143 -8.94 -1.76 -3.47
C GLU A 143 -8.96 -1.87 -5.01
N SER A 144 -7.79 -1.76 -5.64
CA SER A 144 -7.56 -2.01 -7.08
C SER A 144 -7.83 -3.46 -7.54
N GLY A 145 -8.90 -4.10 -7.06
CA GLY A 145 -9.33 -5.48 -7.25
C GLY A 145 -10.84 -5.65 -7.01
N PRO A 146 -11.36 -6.88 -6.84
CA PRO A 146 -12.80 -7.12 -6.70
C PRO A 146 -13.34 -6.81 -5.29
N CYS A 147 -12.53 -6.28 -4.37
CA CYS A 147 -12.88 -6.17 -2.97
C CYS A 147 -13.44 -4.78 -2.65
N ARG A 148 -14.75 -4.72 -2.40
CA ARG A 148 -15.43 -3.53 -1.85
C ARG A 148 -15.89 -3.86 -0.44
N ILE A 149 -15.52 -3.04 0.54
CA ILE A 149 -15.88 -3.25 1.95
C ILE A 149 -16.46 -1.95 2.53
N LEU A 150 -17.54 -2.09 3.30
CA LEU A 150 -18.13 -1.01 4.11
C LEU A 150 -18.35 -1.50 5.55
N GLU A 151 -17.78 -0.80 6.52
CA GLU A 151 -18.04 -0.98 7.95
C GLU A 151 -18.55 0.33 8.54
N TYR A 152 -19.69 0.27 9.20
CA TYR A 152 -20.44 1.43 9.72
C TYR A 152 -21.53 0.92 10.70
N PRO A 153 -22.34 1.77 11.36
CA PRO A 153 -23.22 1.33 12.46
C PRO A 153 -24.24 0.24 12.11
N ARG A 154 -24.59 0.07 10.83
CA ARG A 154 -25.51 -0.99 10.39
C ARG A 154 -24.86 -2.37 10.27
N GLY A 155 -23.53 -2.44 10.18
CA GLY A 155 -22.80 -3.70 10.08
C GLY A 155 -21.55 -3.61 9.20
N ASN A 156 -20.99 -4.78 8.93
CA ASN A 156 -19.78 -4.97 8.14
C ASN A 156 -20.13 -5.78 6.89
N TYR A 157 -19.97 -5.13 5.74
CA TYR A 157 -20.47 -5.61 4.48
C TYR A 157 -19.35 -5.73 3.46
N ARG A 158 -19.51 -6.65 2.49
CA ARG A 158 -18.65 -6.76 1.31
C ARG A 158 -19.41 -6.95 0.00
N ASP A 159 -18.84 -6.47 -1.09
CA ASP A 159 -19.24 -6.81 -2.46
C ASP A 159 -18.01 -7.37 -3.19
N GLY A 160 -18.21 -8.46 -3.95
CA GLY A 160 -17.14 -9.20 -4.63
C GLY A 160 -16.74 -10.54 -4.01
N ASP A 161 -15.49 -10.93 -4.23
CA ASP A 161 -14.98 -12.28 -3.93
C ASP A 161 -15.07 -12.62 -2.42
N PRO A 162 -15.58 -13.79 -2.02
CA PRO A 162 -15.51 -14.24 -0.62
C PRO A 162 -14.10 -14.30 -0.03
N GLU A 163 -13.05 -14.36 -0.86
CA GLU A 163 -11.66 -14.28 -0.39
C GLU A 163 -11.26 -12.89 0.13
N CYS A 164 -12.05 -11.84 -0.12
CA CYS A 164 -11.77 -10.48 0.34
C CYS A 164 -11.84 -10.36 1.88
N ALA A 165 -12.91 -10.88 2.48
CA ALA A 165 -13.13 -10.93 3.93
C ALA A 165 -14.32 -11.84 4.25
N ASP A 166 -14.37 -12.41 5.45
CA ASP A 166 -15.53 -13.16 5.95
C ASP A 166 -16.62 -12.20 6.48
N LEU A 167 -17.17 -11.40 5.56
CA LEU A 167 -18.19 -10.38 5.82
C LEU A 167 -19.51 -10.69 5.12
N VAL A 168 -20.59 -10.05 5.59
CA VAL A 168 -21.93 -10.20 5.02
C VAL A 168 -21.97 -9.58 3.62
N PRO A 169 -22.62 -10.20 2.62
CA PRO A 169 -22.81 -9.56 1.32
C PRO A 169 -23.57 -8.24 1.43
N PHE A 170 -23.29 -7.28 0.53
CA PHE A 170 -24.04 -6.02 0.46
C PHE A 170 -25.55 -6.28 0.29
N ASP A 171 -26.34 -5.74 1.21
CA ASP A 171 -27.77 -5.50 0.97
C ASP A 171 -27.98 -4.23 0.11
N ALA A 172 -29.22 -3.97 -0.30
CA ALA A 172 -29.52 -2.84 -1.18
C ALA A 172 -29.14 -1.49 -0.57
N ALA A 173 -29.29 -1.33 0.74
CA ALA A 173 -29.01 -0.08 1.41
C ALA A 173 -27.51 0.07 1.70
N ALA A 174 -26.81 -1.01 2.10
CA ALA A 174 -25.35 -0.99 2.21
C ALA A 174 -24.65 -0.70 0.87
N ARG A 175 -25.26 -1.14 -0.25
CA ARG A 175 -24.79 -0.78 -1.59
C ARG A 175 -24.99 0.71 -1.89
N ALA A 176 -26.17 1.26 -1.59
CA ALA A 176 -26.42 2.69 -1.75
C ALA A 176 -25.48 3.55 -0.89
N ASP A 177 -25.30 3.19 0.38
CA ASP A 177 -24.42 3.89 1.32
C ASP A 177 -22.94 3.82 0.85
N PHE A 178 -22.50 2.67 0.31
CA PHE A 178 -21.16 2.55 -0.28
C PHE A 178 -21.02 3.43 -1.53
N ASP A 179 -22.00 3.37 -2.43
CA ASP A 179 -21.99 4.15 -3.67
C ASP A 179 -22.01 5.66 -3.36
N GLU A 180 -22.69 6.11 -2.29
CA GLU A 180 -22.66 7.50 -1.83
C GLU A 180 -21.25 7.95 -1.40
N VAL A 181 -20.53 7.11 -0.65
CA VAL A 181 -19.12 7.38 -0.29
C VAL A 181 -18.23 7.38 -1.53
N THR A 182 -18.43 6.42 -2.45
CA THR A 182 -17.68 6.37 -3.71
C THR A 182 -17.91 7.63 -4.54
N ASP A 183 -19.16 8.05 -4.73
CA ASP A 183 -19.50 9.24 -5.49
C ASP A 183 -18.90 10.51 -4.85
N ALA A 184 -18.86 10.59 -3.52
CA ALA A 184 -18.21 11.68 -2.80
C ALA A 184 -16.70 11.73 -3.07
N VAL A 185 -16.02 10.57 -2.99
CA VAL A 185 -14.60 10.47 -3.34
C VAL A 185 -14.36 10.88 -4.79
N GLU A 186 -15.20 10.42 -5.74
CA GLU A 186 -15.08 10.78 -7.14
C GLU A 186 -15.26 12.29 -7.39
N ARG A 187 -16.24 12.93 -6.73
CA ARG A 187 -16.44 14.38 -6.81
C ARG A 187 -15.28 15.18 -6.24
N SER A 188 -14.63 14.69 -5.18
CA SER A 188 -13.47 15.35 -4.59
C SER A 188 -12.26 15.41 -5.54
N GLY A 189 -12.19 14.51 -6.53
CA GLY A 189 -11.04 14.36 -7.42
C GLY A 189 -9.78 13.82 -6.75
N VAL A 190 -9.81 13.56 -5.43
CA VAL A 190 -8.71 12.95 -4.69
C VAL A 190 -8.82 11.44 -4.81
N ALA A 191 -7.74 10.81 -5.27
CA ALA A 191 -7.69 9.36 -5.34
C ALA A 191 -7.56 8.80 -3.91
N VAL A 192 -8.68 8.40 -3.31
CA VAL A 192 -8.71 7.73 -2.00
C VAL A 192 -9.04 6.25 -2.21
N GLU A 193 -8.14 5.35 -1.78
CA GLU A 193 -8.33 3.90 -1.88
C GLU A 193 -9.03 3.33 -0.65
N ARG A 194 -8.81 3.95 0.51
CA ARG A 194 -9.35 3.50 1.78
C ARG A 194 -9.68 4.68 2.69
N ILE A 195 -10.80 4.60 3.39
CA ILE A 195 -11.13 5.49 4.50
C ILE A 195 -11.24 4.62 5.76
N PHE A 196 -10.68 5.07 6.87
CA PHE A 196 -10.76 4.34 8.13
C PHE A 196 -10.86 5.29 9.32
N ARG A 197 -11.48 4.80 10.40
CA ARG A 197 -11.64 5.56 11.64
C ARG A 197 -10.88 4.92 12.79
N VAL A 198 -10.15 5.74 13.56
CA VAL A 198 -9.47 5.32 14.80
C VAL A 198 -9.77 6.34 15.89
N GLY A 199 -10.67 5.99 16.82
CA GLY A 199 -11.24 6.97 17.75
C GLY A 199 -11.98 8.05 16.96
N ASP A 200 -11.63 9.32 17.20
CA ASP A 200 -12.22 10.45 16.49
C ASP A 200 -11.47 10.80 15.18
N ALA A 201 -10.33 10.15 14.92
CA ALA A 201 -9.54 10.36 13.72
C ALA A 201 -10.18 9.71 12.50
N VAL A 202 -10.18 10.41 11.36
CA VAL A 202 -10.56 9.86 10.05
C VAL A 202 -9.36 9.91 9.12
N GLY A 203 -8.88 8.74 8.67
CA GLY A 203 -7.79 8.60 7.72
C GLY A 203 -8.31 8.33 6.31
N PHE A 204 -7.68 8.97 5.32
CA PHE A 204 -7.93 8.85 3.89
C PHE A 204 -6.63 8.39 3.22
N GLN A 205 -6.52 7.10 2.95
CA GLN A 205 -5.34 6.50 2.36
C GLN A 205 -5.33 6.72 0.85
N LEU A 206 -4.22 7.27 0.35
CA LEU A 206 -3.98 7.45 -1.07
C LEU A 206 -3.47 6.15 -1.71
N PRO A 207 -3.73 5.91 -3.00
CA PRO A 207 -3.14 4.81 -3.72
C PRO A 207 -1.63 5.02 -3.82
N ASP A 208 -0.87 4.20 -3.10
CA ASP A 208 0.55 4.01 -3.35
C ASP A 208 0.80 2.54 -3.76
N ASN A 209 1.56 2.39 -4.84
CA ASN A 209 2.01 1.09 -5.34
C ASN A 209 3.33 0.65 -4.68
N SER A 210 3.87 1.43 -3.74
CA SER A 210 5.06 1.07 -2.98
C SER A 210 4.69 0.19 -1.79
N TRP A 211 5.38 -0.94 -1.65
CA TRP A 211 5.27 -1.82 -0.49
C TRP A 211 5.89 -1.20 0.78
N GLN A 212 6.51 -0.02 0.65
CA GLN A 212 7.31 0.62 1.67
C GLN A 212 6.58 1.79 2.34
N TYR A 213 5.74 2.53 1.60
CA TYR A 213 5.13 3.76 2.10
C TYR A 213 3.63 3.76 1.90
N ASN A 214 2.90 4.19 2.93
CA ASN A 214 1.51 4.57 2.84
C ASN A 214 1.40 6.08 3.11
N TRP A 215 0.70 6.80 2.22
CA TRP A 215 0.38 8.22 2.39
C TRP A 215 -1.09 8.36 2.74
N GLU A 216 -1.36 9.11 3.80
CA GLU A 216 -2.71 9.26 4.33
C GLU A 216 -2.96 10.73 4.68
N TYR A 217 -4.06 11.29 4.22
CA TYR A 217 -4.62 12.50 4.85
C TYR A 217 -5.37 12.07 6.10
N VAL A 218 -5.21 12.80 7.20
CA VAL A 218 -5.86 12.46 8.47
C VAL A 218 -6.52 13.70 9.03
N HIS A 219 -7.83 13.62 9.24
CA HIS A 219 -8.62 14.59 10.00
C HIS A 219 -8.62 14.17 11.48
N LEU A 220 -8.05 15.02 12.35
CA LEU A 220 -7.82 14.80 13.78
C LEU A 220 -8.40 15.96 14.59
N PRO A 221 -9.71 15.94 14.91
CA PRO A 221 -10.37 17.06 15.55
C PRO A 221 -9.83 17.33 16.96
N GLY A 222 -9.51 18.59 17.26
CA GLY A 222 -9.14 19.03 18.60
C GLY A 222 -7.72 18.61 19.03
N VAL A 223 -6.85 18.32 18.07
CA VAL A 223 -5.49 17.86 18.30
C VAL A 223 -4.49 18.86 17.72
N ASP A 224 -3.84 19.63 18.60
CA ASP A 224 -2.85 20.66 18.23
C ASP A 224 -1.46 20.09 17.88
N SER A 225 -1.25 18.78 18.04
CA SER A 225 0.05 18.12 17.83
C SER A 225 -0.15 16.67 17.41
N PRO A 226 0.66 16.13 16.49
CA PRO A 226 0.44 14.79 15.96
C PRO A 226 0.47 13.75 17.09
N PRO A 227 -0.36 12.70 17.02
CA PRO A 227 -0.34 11.63 18.01
C PRO A 227 1.07 11.02 18.11
N PRO A 228 1.50 10.60 19.31
CA PRO A 228 2.82 10.01 19.49
C PRO A 228 2.96 8.75 18.65
N LEU A 229 4.13 8.62 18.02
CA LEU A 229 4.52 7.46 17.21
C LEU A 229 4.21 6.16 17.95
N THR A 230 3.65 5.17 17.25
CA THR A 230 3.10 3.94 17.88
C THR A 230 4.15 2.99 18.49
N GLY A 231 5.39 3.44 18.67
CA GLY A 231 6.48 2.70 19.31
C GLY A 231 7.00 1.51 18.50
N ARG A 232 6.51 1.31 17.28
CA ARG A 232 7.06 0.36 16.31
C ARG A 232 8.35 0.92 15.70
N PRO A 233 9.25 0.08 15.16
CA PRO A 233 10.43 0.53 14.40
C PRO A 233 10.07 1.14 13.03
N ILE A 234 8.92 1.83 12.95
CA ILE A 234 8.37 2.42 11.75
C ILE A 234 8.74 3.90 11.74
N GLU A 235 9.33 4.37 10.64
CA GLU A 235 9.57 5.80 10.44
C GLU A 235 8.25 6.49 10.06
N GLU A 236 7.44 6.87 11.05
CA GLU A 236 6.24 7.69 10.80
C GLU A 236 6.61 9.17 10.72
N ARG A 237 5.99 9.90 9.80
CA ARG A 237 6.15 11.35 9.67
C ARG A 237 4.80 12.02 9.53
N TRP A 238 4.58 13.05 10.34
CA TRP A 238 3.38 13.89 10.32
C TRP A 238 3.73 15.28 9.81
N THR A 239 2.88 15.82 8.94
CA THR A 239 2.98 17.20 8.45
C THR A 239 1.62 17.87 8.59
N HIS A 240 1.54 18.89 9.45
CA HIS A 240 0.33 19.72 9.55
C HIS A 240 0.04 20.41 8.21
N ILE A 241 -1.23 20.48 7.84
CA ILE A 241 -1.68 21.15 6.62
C ILE A 241 -2.44 22.43 7.01
N HIS A 242 -3.62 22.27 7.63
CA HIS A 242 -4.40 23.36 8.24
C HIS A 242 -5.46 22.79 9.18
N GLY A 243 -5.95 23.61 10.13
CA GLY A 243 -6.99 23.19 11.06
C GLY A 243 -6.65 21.85 11.72
N ASP A 244 -7.58 20.91 11.60
CA ASP A 244 -7.48 19.55 12.13
C ASP A 244 -6.87 18.54 11.11
N TRP A 245 -6.31 19.01 9.99
CA TRP A 245 -5.80 18.16 8.91
C TRP A 245 -4.29 18.00 8.88
N TRP A 246 -3.88 16.74 8.67
CA TRP A 246 -2.50 16.31 8.65
C TRP A 246 -2.23 15.40 7.46
N LEU A 247 -1.02 15.47 6.90
CA LEU A 247 -0.48 14.40 6.06
C LEU A 247 0.35 13.47 6.94
N HIS A 248 -0.01 12.19 6.93
CA HIS A 248 0.68 11.11 7.62
C HIS A 248 1.38 10.21 6.60
N ARG A 249 2.63 9.85 6.90
CA ARG A 249 3.44 8.90 6.14
C ARG A 249 3.83 7.75 7.06
N VAL A 250 3.42 6.53 6.70
CA VAL A 250 3.78 5.30 7.43
C VAL A 250 4.74 4.48 6.58
N PHE A 251 5.80 3.97 7.20
CA PHE A 251 6.72 3.01 6.59
C PHE A 251 6.35 1.59 7.04
N ASP A 252 5.93 0.72 6.12
CA ASP A 252 5.73 -0.71 6.43
C ASP A 252 6.98 -1.47 5.95
N ASP A 253 7.72 -2.07 6.89
CA ASP A 253 8.93 -2.88 6.63
C ASP A 253 8.59 -4.35 6.34
#